data_AF-X1AL54-F1
#
_entry.id   AF-X1AL54-F1
#
_cell.length_a   1.000
_cell.length_b   1.000
_cell.length_c   1.000
_cell.angle_alpha   90.00
_cell.angle_beta   90.00
_cell.angle_gamma   90.00
#
_symmetry.space_group_name_H-M   'P 1'
#
loop_
_entity.id
_entity.type
_entity.pdbx_description
1 polymer ?
#
loop_
_entity_poly.entity_id
_entity_poly.type
_entity_poly.pdbx_seq_one_letter_code
_entity_poly.pdbx_strand_id
1 'polypeptide(L)' 'ELKALPGLKKVFRLHPPRKGYKSTKRPFKDFGDLGYRGERINELILKMI' A
#
# COMPACT_ATOMS: atom_id res chain seq x y z
N GLU A 1 5.87 0.10 20.54
CA GLU A 1 5.27 1.38 21.01
C GLU A 1 5.23 2.41 19.89
N LEU A 2 4.08 2.57 19.22
CA LEU A 2 3.88 3.60 18.19
C LEU A 2 2.91 4.71 18.64
N LYS A 3 2.17 4.46 19.72
CA LYS A 3 1.17 5.40 20.28
C LYS A 3 1.81 6.62 20.96
N ALA A 4 3.07 6.50 21.39
CA ALA A 4 3.79 7.57 22.08
C ALA A 4 4.41 8.60 21.13
N LEU A 5 4.41 8.33 19.81
CA LEU A 5 4.97 9.27 18.83
C LEU A 5 4.01 10.44 18.64
N PRO A 6 4.40 11.67 19.05
CA PRO A 6 3.55 12.83 18.91
C PRO A 6 3.29 13.12 17.43
N GLY A 7 2.02 13.31 17.06
CA GLY A 7 1.62 13.65 15.69
C GLY A 7 1.49 12.48 14.72
N LEU A 8 1.79 11.24 15.12
CA LEU A 8 1.62 10.08 14.24
C LEU A 8 0.13 9.73 14.06
N LYS A 9 -0.36 9.80 12.82
CA LYS A 9 -1.70 9.32 12.48
C LYS A 9 -1.75 7.80 12.58
N LYS A 10 -2.71 7.28 13.34
CA LYS A 10 -2.93 5.83 13.48
C LYS A 10 -3.34 5.16 12.17
N VAL A 11 -4.03 5.91 11.30
CA VAL A 11 -4.53 5.45 10.00
C VAL A 11 -4.22 6.51 8.96
N PHE A 12 -3.58 6.08 7.87
CA PHE A 12 -3.36 6.91 6.69
C PHE A 12 -4.53 6.71 5.72
N ARG A 13 -5.26 7.79 5.44
CA ARG A 13 -6.29 7.80 4.41
C ARG A 13 -5.61 8.18 3.09
N LEU A 14 -5.28 7.17 2.29
CA LEU A 14 -4.65 7.37 0.99
C LEU A 14 -5.71 7.47 -0.11
N HIS A 15 -5.37 8.11 -1.23
CA HIS A 15 -6.22 8.09 -2.41
C HIS A 15 -6.19 6.70 -3.06
N PRO A 16 -7.22 6.33 -3.84
CA PRO A 16 -7.13 5.18 -4.72
C PRO A 16 -5.87 5.26 -5.61
N PRO A 17 -5.20 4.13 -5.91
CA PRO A 17 -3.99 4.16 -6.69
C PRO A 17 -4.28 4.66 -8.11
N ARG A 18 -3.49 5.63 -8.58
CA ARG A 18 -3.49 6.07 -9.98
C ARG A 18 -3.29 4.86 -10.90
N LYS A 19 -4.12 4.77 -11.95
CA LYS A 19 -4.22 3.62 -12.88
C LYS A 19 -4.75 2.32 -12.27
N GLY A 20 -5.25 2.35 -11.04
CA GLY A 20 -5.91 1.23 -10.39
C GLY A 20 -4.98 0.08 -9.98
N TYR A 21 -5.60 -1.00 -9.55
CA TYR A 21 -4.94 -2.28 -9.29
C TYR A 21 -4.89 -3.12 -10.58
N LYS A 22 -3.89 -3.99 -10.71
CA LYS A 22 -3.80 -5.00 -11.77
C LYS A 22 -4.78 -6.14 -11.55
N SER A 23 -4.73 -6.77 -10.37
CA SER A 23 -5.64 -7.86 -10.00
C SER A 23 -5.68 -8.04 -8.49
N THR A 24 -6.81 -7.73 -7.89
CA THR A 24 -7.03 -7.80 -6.43
C THR A 24 -7.07 -9.22 -5.88
N LYS A 25 -7.32 -10.22 -6.73
CA LYS A 25 -7.43 -11.64 -6.34
C LYS A 25 -6.14 -12.43 -6.56
N ARG A 26 -5.23 -11.96 -7.43
CA ARG A 26 -3.98 -12.68 -7.74
C ARG A 26 -2.87 -12.23 -6.79
N PRO A 27 -2.01 -13.16 -6.34
CA PRO A 27 -0.88 -12.82 -5.49
C PRO A 27 0.15 -11.97 -6.24
N PHE A 28 0.90 -11.12 -5.53
CA PHE A 28 1.93 -10.27 -6.13
C PHE A 28 3.02 -11.05 -6.87
N LYS A 29 3.35 -12.27 -6.39
CA LYS A 29 4.29 -13.18 -7.05
C LYS A 29 3.81 -13.63 -8.44
N ASP A 30 2.49 -13.69 -8.65
CA ASP A 30 1.84 -13.99 -9.94
C ASP A 30 1.28 -12.70 -10.57
N PHE A 31 2.07 -11.62 -10.55
CA PHE A 31 1.76 -10.32 -11.17
C PHE A 31 0.47 -9.62 -10.72
N GLY A 32 -0.13 -10.07 -9.61
CA GLY A 32 -1.31 -9.46 -9.01
C GLY A 32 -0.99 -8.42 -7.93
N ASP A 33 -1.98 -8.13 -7.09
CA ASP A 33 -1.90 -7.10 -6.04
C ASP A 33 -2.04 -7.64 -4.61
N LEU A 34 -2.35 -8.92 -4.46
CA LEU A 34 -2.59 -9.52 -3.16
C LEU A 34 -1.28 -9.90 -2.46
N GLY A 35 -1.17 -9.56 -1.17
CA GLY A 35 -0.11 -10.05 -0.28
C GLY A 35 1.13 -9.15 -0.21
N TYR A 36 2.20 -9.71 0.38
CA TYR A 36 3.45 -9.01 0.68
C TYR A 36 4.26 -8.75 -0.60
N ARG A 37 4.74 -7.50 -0.74
CA ARG A 37 5.49 -7.02 -1.92
C ARG A 37 6.92 -6.59 -1.61
N GLY A 38 7.37 -6.72 -0.35
CA GLY A 38 8.66 -6.20 0.10
C GLY A 38 8.75 -4.68 -0.11
N GLU A 39 9.93 -4.24 -0.53
CA GLU A 39 10.23 -2.83 -0.82
C GLU A 39 9.35 -2.23 -1.94
N ARG A 40 8.80 -3.09 -2.81
CA ARG A 40 7.92 -2.68 -3.92
C ARG A 40 6.57 -2.15 -3.46
N ILE A 41 6.25 -2.21 -2.16
CA ILE A 41 5.09 -1.51 -1.60
C ILE A 41 5.17 0.01 -1.82
N ASN A 42 6.38 0.57 -1.87
CA ASN A 42 6.60 1.99 -2.11
C ASN A 42 6.05 2.43 -3.49
N GLU A 43 6.17 1.57 -4.51
CA GLU A 43 5.61 1.82 -5.84
C GLU A 43 4.07 1.98 -5.80
N LEU A 44 3.39 1.23 -4.94
CA LEU A 44 1.93 1.33 -4.77
C LEU A 44 1.55 2.60 -3.98
N ILE A 45 2.28 2.87 -2.88
CA ILE A 45 2.04 4.06 -2.05
C ILE A 45 2.20 5.34 -2.87
N LEU A 46 3.23 5.44 -3.71
CA LEU A 46 3.44 6.59 -4.60
C LEU A 46 2.30 6.82 -5.60
N LYS A 47 1.53 5.78 -5.95
CA LYS A 47 0.33 5.93 -6.78
C LYS A 47 -0.89 6.42 -5.99
N MET A 48 -0.89 6.28 -4.68
CA MET A 48 -2.00 6.62 -3.78
C MET A 48 -1.83 8.00 -3.10
N ILE A 49 -0.73 8.69 -3.38
CA ILE A 49 -0.44 10.07 -2.97
C ILE A 49 -0.77 11.01 -4.14
#